data_AF-A0A660MBN4-F1
#
_entry.id   AF-A0A660MBN4-F1
#
_cell.length_a   1.000
_cell.length_b   1.000
_cell.length_c   1.000
_cell.angle_alpha   90.00
_cell.angle_beta   90.00
_cell.angle_gamma   90.00
#
_symmetry.space_group_name_H-M   'P 1'
#
loop_
_entity.id
_entity.type
_entity.pdbx_description
1 polymer ?
#
loop_
_entity_poly.entity_id
_entity_poly.type
_entity_poly.pdbx_seq_one_letter_code
_entity_poly.pdbx_strand_id
1 'polypeptide(L)'
;MSKHLLIVESPAKAKTLHKYLGKDYEVMASYGHVRDLVPKNGAVDTADDFAMHYEIIERNARHVNEITKAAKTAENVYLATDPDREGEAISWHLREILRERGALDNKNVYRVAFHEITKNAIQQAVAHPRQLEMDLVNAQQARRALDYLVGFNLSPLLWRKVRPGLSAGRVQSPALRMIVEREREIEAFNSEEYWDIAAAISHGGQEFPGKLTIYAGEKTKKFSFTNAADTHAAIDALKAAAQGVLTVAEVAKKDSKRNPAPPFTTSTMQQAAANKLHFGAQKTMRVAQRLYEAGHITYMRTDSVNLAQEAISAIRTWVSQQYGANYLPDKPRYYKTKAKNAQEAHEAIRPTDCGR
;
A
#
# COMPACT_ATOMS: atom_id res chain seq x y z
N MET A 1 34.30 12.84 -18.49
CA MET A 1 33.63 12.81 -17.18
C MET A 1 32.18 13.19 -17.40
N SER A 2 31.26 12.52 -16.71
CA SER A 2 29.84 12.88 -16.65
C SER A 2 29.70 14.33 -16.19
N LYS A 3 28.83 15.11 -16.84
CA LYS A 3 28.54 16.50 -16.43
C LYS A 3 27.61 16.57 -15.24
N HIS A 4 26.77 15.56 -15.05
CA HIS A 4 25.70 15.57 -14.06
C HIS A 4 25.79 14.36 -13.14
N LEU A 5 25.60 14.59 -11.85
CA LEU A 5 25.44 13.53 -10.86
C LEU A 5 23.96 13.38 -10.53
N LEU A 6 23.40 12.18 -10.66
CA LEU A 6 22.04 11.86 -10.22
C LEU A 6 22.08 10.81 -9.12
N ILE A 7 21.43 11.11 -7.99
CA ILE A 7 21.45 10.27 -6.79
C ILE A 7 20.06 9.67 -6.57
N VAL A 8 19.99 8.34 -6.45
CA VAL A 8 18.78 7.56 -6.12
C VAL A 8 18.97 6.79 -4.82
N GLU A 9 17.93 6.19 -4.27
CA GLU A 9 18.03 5.41 -3.03
C GLU A 9 18.53 3.98 -3.21
N SER A 10 18.35 3.36 -4.38
CA SER A 10 18.64 1.94 -4.58
C SER A 10 19.50 1.64 -5.82
N PRO A 11 20.38 0.62 -5.77
CA PRO A 11 21.21 0.23 -6.92
C PRO A 11 20.41 -0.24 -8.13
N ALA A 12 19.25 -0.86 -7.89
CA ALA A 12 18.37 -1.33 -8.97
C ALA A 12 17.84 -0.15 -9.79
N LYS A 13 17.37 0.92 -9.13
CA LYS A 13 16.98 2.16 -9.81
C LYS A 13 18.16 2.80 -10.52
N ALA A 14 19.34 2.84 -9.89
CA ALA A 14 20.52 3.44 -10.50
C ALA A 14 20.85 2.77 -11.85
N LYS A 15 20.82 1.43 -11.88
CA LYS A 15 21.03 0.64 -13.09
C LYS A 15 19.96 0.90 -14.16
N THR A 16 18.70 1.06 -13.77
CA THR A 16 17.60 1.33 -14.73
C THR A 16 17.70 2.76 -15.29
N LEU A 17 17.89 3.77 -14.44
CA LEU A 17 17.97 5.17 -14.86
C LEU A 17 19.20 5.46 -15.74
N HIS A 18 20.34 4.83 -15.45
CA HIS A 18 21.54 4.98 -16.26
C HIS A 18 21.31 4.58 -17.73
N LYS A 19 20.45 3.57 -17.99
CA LYS A 19 20.07 3.16 -19.35
C LYS A 19 19.26 4.24 -20.10
N TYR A 20 18.52 5.09 -19.38
CA TYR A 20 17.63 6.09 -19.99
C TYR A 20 18.27 7.47 -20.16
N LEU A 21 19.21 7.83 -19.29
CA LEU A 21 19.84 9.15 -19.25
C LEU A 21 21.14 9.24 -20.06
N GLY A 22 21.79 8.11 -20.35
CA GLY A 22 22.98 8.07 -21.19
C GLY A 22 24.26 8.53 -20.47
N LYS A 23 25.30 8.89 -21.26
CA LYS A 23 26.68 9.09 -20.77
C LYS A 23 26.91 10.40 -20.01
N ASP A 24 26.01 11.38 -20.14
CA ASP A 24 26.15 12.69 -19.49
C ASP A 24 25.84 12.63 -17.98
N TYR A 25 25.17 11.56 -17.53
CA TYR A 25 24.76 11.34 -16.16
C TYR A 25 25.53 10.19 -15.50
N GLU A 26 26.21 10.50 -14.40
CA GLU A 26 26.64 9.50 -13.43
C GLU A 26 25.50 9.27 -12.44
N VAL A 27 25.06 8.01 -12.32
CA VAL A 27 23.92 7.65 -11.47
C VAL A 27 24.42 6.83 -10.29
N MET A 28 24.25 7.36 -9.07
CA MET A 28 24.73 6.75 -7.82
C MET A 28 23.58 6.40 -6.88
N ALA A 29 23.76 5.38 -6.04
CA ALA A 29 22.77 4.96 -5.05
C ALA A 29 23.23 5.34 -3.62
N SER A 30 22.31 5.88 -2.81
CA SER A 30 22.54 6.21 -1.40
C SER A 30 22.34 5.03 -0.45
N TYR A 31 21.71 3.95 -0.92
CA TYR A 31 21.31 2.78 -0.12
C TYR A 31 20.32 3.14 0.99
N GLY A 32 19.30 3.92 0.62
CA GLY A 32 18.26 4.42 1.52
C GLY A 32 18.69 5.67 2.29
N HIS A 33 18.27 5.73 3.56
CA HIS A 33 18.63 6.80 4.49
C HIS A 33 20.14 6.87 4.71
N VAL A 34 20.71 8.07 4.69
CA VAL A 34 22.16 8.32 4.87
C VAL A 34 22.51 8.86 6.25
N ARG A 35 21.50 9.39 6.96
CA ARG A 35 21.58 9.84 8.34
C ARG A 35 20.41 9.26 9.14
N ASP A 36 20.60 9.14 10.44
CA ASP A 36 19.54 8.84 11.40
C ASP A 36 19.77 9.60 12.71
N LEU A 37 18.76 9.67 13.57
CA LEU A 37 18.88 10.22 14.92
C LEU A 37 19.92 9.44 15.72
N VAL A 38 20.74 10.16 16.48
CA VAL A 38 21.73 9.53 17.36
C VAL A 38 21.02 8.56 18.33
N PRO A 39 21.55 7.34 18.56
CA PRO A 39 20.91 6.32 19.40
C PRO A 39 21.15 6.58 20.90
N LYS A 40 21.02 7.84 21.34
CA LYS A 40 21.30 8.30 22.70
C LYS A 40 20.22 9.27 23.16
N ASN A 41 20.20 9.54 24.47
CA ASN A 41 19.31 10.54 25.06
C ASN A 41 19.56 11.91 24.45
N GLY A 42 18.49 12.68 24.24
CA GLY A 42 18.57 14.03 23.72
C GLY A 42 18.74 14.12 22.21
N ALA A 43 18.47 13.05 21.44
CA ALA A 43 18.50 13.12 19.97
C ALA A 43 17.45 14.09 19.39
N VAL A 44 16.41 14.38 20.18
CA VAL A 44 15.38 15.39 19.90
C VAL A 44 15.33 16.29 21.13
N ASP A 45 15.74 17.55 20.97
CA ASP A 45 15.75 18.53 22.06
C ASP A 45 14.41 19.27 22.14
N THR A 46 13.57 18.88 23.10
CA THR A 46 12.26 19.52 23.30
C THR A 46 12.32 20.92 23.88
N ALA A 47 13.48 21.35 24.40
CA ALA A 47 13.68 22.71 24.92
C ALA A 47 14.13 23.70 23.83
N ASP A 48 14.74 23.21 22.75
CA ASP A 48 15.24 24.01 21.63
C ASP A 48 14.48 23.67 20.33
N ASP A 49 13.20 24.03 20.28
CA ASP A 49 12.30 23.86 19.11
C ASP A 49 12.37 22.49 18.42
N PHE A 50 12.50 21.41 19.21
CA PHE A 50 12.63 20.04 18.73
C PHE A 50 13.86 19.81 17.83
N ALA A 51 14.95 20.55 18.04
CA ALA A 51 16.20 20.38 17.32
C ALA A 51 16.63 18.89 17.30
N MET A 52 16.94 18.38 16.11
CA MET A 52 17.24 16.97 15.90
C MET A 52 18.72 16.75 15.59
N HIS A 53 19.35 15.86 16.35
CA HIS A 53 20.75 15.52 16.17
C HIS A 53 20.87 14.24 15.34
N TYR A 54 21.40 14.42 14.13
CA TYR A 54 21.60 13.36 13.16
C TYR A 54 23.06 12.92 13.07
N GLU A 55 23.29 11.62 12.92
CA GLU A 55 24.59 11.04 12.58
C GLU A 55 24.52 10.28 11.26
N ILE A 56 25.66 10.19 10.56
CA ILE A 56 25.76 9.38 9.35
C ILE A 56 25.63 7.91 9.74
N ILE A 57 24.79 7.17 9.02
CA ILE A 57 24.66 5.73 9.24
C ILE A 57 25.95 5.05 8.77
N GLU A 58 26.67 4.40 9.70
CA GLU A 58 28.00 3.82 9.46
C GLU A 58 28.07 2.93 8.21
N ARG A 59 27.11 2.02 8.04
CA ARG A 59 27.04 1.13 6.85
C ARG A 59 26.94 1.87 5.51
N ASN A 60 26.44 3.10 5.52
CA ASN A 60 26.24 3.93 4.32
C ASN A 60 27.34 5.00 4.17
N ALA A 61 28.26 5.15 5.14
CA ALA A 61 29.28 6.19 5.13
C ALA A 61 30.20 6.13 3.90
N ARG A 62 30.53 4.91 3.44
CA ARG A 62 31.31 4.71 2.20
C ARG A 62 30.60 5.32 1.00
N HIS A 63 29.31 5.04 0.82
CA HIS A 63 28.53 5.56 -0.31
C HIS A 63 28.38 7.07 -0.23
N VAL A 64 28.16 7.63 0.96
CA VAL A 64 28.15 9.08 1.16
C VAL A 64 29.47 9.72 0.74
N ASN A 65 30.61 9.09 1.07
CA ASN A 65 31.94 9.57 0.66
C ASN A 65 32.14 9.52 -0.86
N GLU A 66 31.71 8.44 -1.51
CA GLU A 66 31.75 8.30 -2.97
C GLU A 66 30.87 9.37 -3.65
N ILE A 67 29.63 9.56 -3.17
CA ILE A 67 28.71 10.60 -3.66
C ILE A 67 29.31 12.00 -3.45
N THR A 68 29.93 12.26 -2.31
CA THR A 68 30.59 13.56 -2.03
C THR A 68 31.69 13.85 -3.07
N LYS A 69 32.49 12.84 -3.42
CA LYS A 69 33.56 12.99 -4.43
C LYS A 69 32.98 13.29 -5.81
N ALA A 70 31.98 12.53 -6.24
CA ALA A 70 31.32 12.75 -7.52
C ALA A 70 30.61 14.11 -7.60
N ALA A 71 30.00 14.56 -6.49
CA ALA A 71 29.33 15.86 -6.42
C ALA A 71 30.32 17.01 -6.63
N LYS A 72 31.54 16.92 -6.06
CA LYS A 72 32.60 17.92 -6.26
C LYS A 72 33.01 18.06 -7.73
N THR A 73 33.00 16.98 -8.50
CA THR A 73 33.39 16.98 -9.93
C THR A 73 32.24 17.28 -10.89
N ALA A 74 30.98 17.06 -10.50
CA ALA A 74 29.82 17.29 -11.35
C ALA A 74 29.47 18.79 -11.49
N GLU A 75 28.93 19.22 -12.63
CA GLU A 75 28.40 20.58 -12.83
C GLU A 75 27.07 20.77 -12.07
N ASN A 76 26.19 19.77 -12.12
CA ASN A 76 24.87 19.79 -11.49
C ASN A 76 24.62 18.50 -10.70
N VAL A 77 23.88 18.62 -9.59
CA VAL A 77 23.47 17.49 -8.73
C VAL A 77 21.95 17.33 -8.78
N TYR A 78 21.48 16.13 -9.12
CA TYR A 78 20.06 15.77 -9.19
C TYR A 78 19.72 14.76 -8.09
N LEU A 79 18.70 15.08 -7.30
CA LEU A 79 18.18 14.25 -6.22
C LEU A 79 16.91 13.55 -6.71
N ALA A 80 17.00 12.26 -6.99
CA ALA A 80 16.00 11.47 -7.72
C ALA A 80 15.42 10.33 -6.86
N THR A 81 15.24 10.58 -5.57
CA THR A 81 14.58 9.64 -4.64
C THR A 81 13.08 9.56 -4.90
N ASP A 82 12.43 8.54 -4.33
CA ASP A 82 10.99 8.34 -4.44
C ASP A 82 10.16 9.61 -4.15
N PRO A 83 8.99 9.76 -4.79
CA PRO A 83 8.16 10.97 -4.71
C PRO A 83 7.26 10.97 -3.46
N ASP A 84 7.72 10.41 -2.35
CA ASP A 84 7.03 10.43 -1.06
C ASP A 84 7.82 11.27 -0.03
N ARG A 85 7.24 11.50 1.16
CA ARG A 85 7.92 12.26 2.22
C ARG A 85 9.24 11.62 2.70
N GLU A 86 9.37 10.30 2.61
CA GLU A 86 10.61 9.60 3.00
C GLU A 86 11.71 9.88 1.99
N GLY A 87 11.41 9.78 0.69
CA GLY A 87 12.33 10.18 -0.37
C GLY A 87 12.72 11.65 -0.26
N GLU A 88 11.76 12.54 0.00
CA GLU A 88 12.05 13.97 0.18
C GLU A 88 13.04 14.22 1.35
N ALA A 89 12.86 13.53 2.47
CA ALA A 89 13.77 13.60 3.61
C ALA A 89 15.17 13.02 3.29
N ILE A 90 15.26 11.92 2.53
CA ILE A 90 16.55 11.37 2.06
C ILE A 90 17.27 12.40 1.19
N SER A 91 16.56 13.01 0.25
CA SER A 91 17.10 14.06 -0.63
C SER A 91 17.56 15.28 0.18
N TRP A 92 16.79 15.71 1.18
CA TRP A 92 17.19 16.77 2.10
C TRP A 92 18.46 16.41 2.86
N HIS A 93 18.54 15.24 3.49
CA HIS A 93 19.73 14.80 4.21
C HIS A 93 20.97 14.74 3.32
N LEU A 94 20.84 14.23 2.09
CA LEU A 94 21.94 14.23 1.11
C LEU A 94 22.39 15.67 0.81
N ARG A 95 21.46 16.59 0.57
CA ARG A 95 21.78 17.99 0.31
C ARG A 95 22.54 18.62 1.49
N GLU A 96 22.05 18.44 2.72
CA GLU A 96 22.69 19.01 3.91
C GLU A 96 24.10 18.43 4.12
N ILE A 97 24.28 17.12 3.97
CA ILE A 97 25.61 16.46 4.04
C ILE A 97 26.57 17.04 3.00
N LEU A 98 26.12 17.15 1.75
CA LEU A 98 26.95 17.64 0.66
C LEU A 98 27.30 19.12 0.86
N ARG A 99 26.37 19.93 1.39
CA ARG A 99 26.62 21.33 1.76
C ARG A 99 27.67 21.43 2.87
N GLU A 100 27.50 20.70 3.97
CA GLU A 100 28.43 20.69 5.10
C GLU A 100 29.85 20.25 4.70
N ARG A 101 29.97 19.43 3.65
CA ARG A 101 31.25 18.96 3.11
C ARG A 101 31.84 19.85 2.00
N GLY A 102 31.24 21.01 1.74
CA GLY A 102 31.64 21.93 0.66
C GLY A 102 31.58 21.28 -0.73
N ALA A 103 30.68 20.31 -0.93
CA ALA A 103 30.54 19.59 -2.20
C ALA A 103 29.53 20.23 -3.14
N LEU A 104 28.77 21.24 -2.67
CA LEU A 104 27.75 21.95 -3.42
C LEU A 104 28.13 23.40 -3.78
N ASP A 105 29.35 23.82 -3.46
CA ASP A 105 29.82 25.19 -3.69
C ASP A 105 29.74 25.53 -5.19
N ASN A 106 28.98 26.58 -5.53
CA ASN A 106 28.72 27.02 -6.91
C ASN A 106 28.06 25.98 -7.82
N LYS A 107 27.26 25.05 -7.27
CA LYS A 107 26.54 24.01 -8.04
C LYS A 107 25.03 24.18 -7.92
N ASN A 108 24.34 23.82 -9.00
CA ASN A 108 22.88 23.71 -8.95
C ASN A 108 22.48 22.35 -8.38
N VAL A 109 21.50 22.37 -7.48
CA VAL A 109 20.88 21.17 -6.92
C VAL A 109 19.42 21.13 -7.32
N TYR A 110 19.03 20.02 -7.94
CA TYR A 110 17.70 19.82 -8.52
C TYR A 110 17.00 18.64 -7.86
N ARG A 111 15.69 18.72 -7.65
CA ARG A 111 14.85 17.62 -7.17
C ARG A 111 14.04 17.05 -8.34
N VAL A 112 14.22 15.76 -8.61
CA VAL A 112 13.57 15.05 -9.73
C VAL A 112 12.59 14.03 -9.18
N ALA A 113 11.29 14.24 -9.41
CA ALA A 113 10.24 13.33 -8.97
C ALA A 113 9.58 12.64 -10.18
N PHE A 114 9.36 11.33 -10.09
CA PHE A 114 8.65 10.54 -11.08
C PHE A 114 7.84 9.43 -10.40
N HIS A 115 6.73 9.03 -11.00
CA HIS A 115 5.81 8.03 -10.45
C HIS A 115 5.88 6.68 -11.18
N GLU A 116 6.66 6.62 -12.27
CA GLU A 116 6.98 5.41 -13.02
C GLU A 116 8.38 5.53 -13.63
N ILE A 117 9.05 4.40 -13.83
CA ILE A 117 10.42 4.33 -14.36
C ILE A 117 10.35 3.92 -15.83
N THR A 118 9.87 4.83 -16.67
CA THR A 118 9.86 4.71 -18.14
C THR A 118 10.84 5.71 -18.75
N LYS A 119 11.36 5.44 -19.95
CA LYS A 119 12.32 6.34 -20.61
C LYS A 119 11.76 7.76 -20.73
N ASN A 120 10.51 7.90 -21.15
CA ASN A 120 9.86 9.19 -21.33
C ASN A 120 9.64 9.90 -19.99
N ALA A 121 9.10 9.21 -18.97
CA ALA A 121 8.85 9.82 -17.66
C ALA A 121 10.15 10.33 -17.01
N ILE A 122 11.23 9.56 -17.09
CA ILE A 122 12.53 9.94 -16.54
C ILE A 122 13.12 11.16 -17.29
N GLN A 123 13.09 11.16 -18.63
CA GLN A 123 13.59 12.29 -19.42
C GLN A 123 12.80 13.58 -19.16
N GLN A 124 11.47 13.48 -19.04
CA GLN A 124 10.61 14.61 -18.71
C GLN A 124 10.87 15.15 -17.29
N ALA A 125 11.02 14.26 -16.31
CA ALA A 125 11.28 14.64 -14.92
C ALA A 125 12.65 15.32 -14.74
N VAL A 126 13.67 14.88 -15.48
CA VAL A 126 15.00 15.52 -15.46
C VAL A 126 15.00 16.85 -16.20
N ALA A 127 14.21 16.99 -17.26
CA ALA A 127 14.06 18.26 -18.00
C ALA A 127 13.29 19.33 -17.20
N HIS A 128 12.40 18.91 -16.29
CA HIS A 128 11.58 19.81 -15.47
C HIS A 128 11.78 19.53 -13.98
N PRO A 129 12.98 19.78 -13.43
CA PRO A 129 13.23 19.57 -12.02
C PRO A 129 12.45 20.58 -11.18
N ARG A 130 12.09 20.17 -9.96
CA ARG A 130 11.53 21.06 -8.94
C ARG A 130 12.54 21.35 -7.83
N GLN A 131 12.13 22.18 -6.89
CA GLN A 131 12.84 22.38 -5.62
C GLN A 131 12.41 21.33 -4.60
N LEU A 132 13.23 21.18 -3.54
CA LEU A 132 12.84 20.39 -2.38
C LEU A 132 11.60 20.99 -1.71
N GLU A 133 10.63 20.16 -1.41
CA GLU A 133 9.41 20.53 -0.71
C GLU A 133 9.64 20.41 0.79
N MET A 134 9.97 21.53 1.42
CA MET A 134 10.29 21.56 2.85
C MET A 134 9.11 21.13 3.73
N ASP A 135 7.85 21.31 3.30
CA ASP A 135 6.70 20.82 4.05
C ASP A 135 6.66 19.28 4.15
N LEU A 136 7.04 18.58 3.07
CA LEU A 136 7.15 17.11 3.10
C LEU A 136 8.30 16.66 3.99
N VAL A 137 9.44 17.36 3.93
CA VAL A 137 10.60 17.13 4.80
C VAL A 137 10.20 17.33 6.26
N ASN A 138 9.57 18.46 6.59
CA ASN A 138 9.13 18.81 7.94
C ASN A 138 8.08 17.82 8.45
N ALA A 139 7.17 17.35 7.60
CA ALA A 139 6.21 16.31 7.96
C ALA A 139 6.88 14.96 8.28
N GLN A 140 7.94 14.60 7.56
CA GLN A 140 8.72 13.40 7.84
C GLN A 140 9.52 13.55 9.14
N GLN A 141 10.16 14.70 9.33
CA GLN A 141 10.92 15.07 10.52
C GLN A 141 10.06 15.09 11.79
N ALA A 142 8.89 15.73 11.74
CA ALA A 142 7.92 15.75 12.84
C ALA A 142 7.46 14.33 13.20
N ARG A 143 7.20 13.48 12.20
CA ARG A 143 6.88 12.07 12.45
C ARG A 143 8.06 11.35 13.12
N ARG A 144 9.29 11.57 12.67
CA ARG A 144 10.50 10.94 13.23
C ARG A 144 10.71 11.34 14.69
N ALA A 145 10.60 12.63 14.99
CA ALA A 145 10.69 13.17 16.34
C ALA A 145 9.59 12.59 17.25
N LEU A 146 8.34 12.56 16.79
CA LEU A 146 7.22 12.00 17.53
C LEU A 146 7.42 10.51 17.85
N ASP A 147 7.82 9.71 16.86
CA ASP A 147 8.05 8.27 17.04
C ASP A 147 9.23 8.03 18.01
N TYR A 148 10.29 8.85 17.95
CA TYR A 148 11.40 8.82 18.91
C TYR A 148 10.94 9.15 20.33
N LEU A 149 10.23 10.27 20.53
CA LEU A 149 9.78 10.71 21.86
C LEU A 149 8.85 9.69 22.51
N VAL A 150 7.94 9.08 21.75
CA VAL A 150 7.04 8.03 22.27
C VAL A 150 7.83 6.79 22.65
N GLY A 151 8.68 6.30 21.75
CA GLY A 151 9.45 5.08 21.98
C GLY A 151 10.43 5.23 23.15
N PHE A 152 11.18 6.33 23.16
CA PHE A 152 12.20 6.62 24.16
C PHE A 152 11.60 6.85 25.56
N ASN A 153 10.50 7.60 25.66
CA ASN A 153 9.89 7.90 26.97
C ASN A 153 9.06 6.73 27.54
N LEU A 154 8.40 5.94 26.70
CA LEU A 154 7.50 4.88 27.17
C LEU A 154 8.16 3.50 27.31
N SER A 155 9.18 3.17 26.53
CA SER A 155 9.82 1.83 26.63
C SER A 155 10.43 1.54 28.01
N PRO A 156 11.12 2.48 28.69
CA PRO A 156 11.62 2.27 30.06
C PRO A 156 10.50 1.97 31.06
N LEU A 157 9.32 2.57 30.88
CA LEU A 157 8.17 2.28 31.72
C LEU A 157 7.68 0.84 31.52
N LEU A 158 7.63 0.36 30.27
CA LEU A 158 7.28 -1.03 29.95
C LEU A 158 8.29 -2.02 30.55
N TRP A 159 9.58 -1.69 30.54
CA TRP A 159 10.61 -2.54 31.15
C TRP A 159 10.41 -2.72 32.64
N ARG A 160 10.07 -1.63 33.35
CA ARG A 160 9.83 -1.64 34.79
C ARG A 160 8.50 -2.30 35.17
N LYS A 161 7.46 -2.19 34.34
CA LYS A 161 6.09 -2.60 34.68
C LYS A 161 5.64 -3.92 34.06
N VAL A 162 6.31 -4.39 33.00
CA VAL A 162 5.90 -5.59 32.25
C VAL A 162 7.08 -6.55 32.09
N ARG A 163 8.05 -6.21 31.22
CA ARG A 163 9.25 -7.03 30.97
C ARG A 163 10.36 -6.21 30.31
N PRO A 164 11.62 -6.37 30.71
CA PRO A 164 12.76 -5.81 29.97
C PRO A 164 12.77 -6.20 28.49
N GLY A 165 13.21 -5.27 27.63
CA GLY A 165 13.35 -5.48 26.19
C GLY A 165 12.09 -5.27 25.35
N LEU A 166 10.96 -4.85 25.96
CA LEU A 166 9.76 -4.45 25.22
C LEU A 166 9.91 -3.05 24.61
N SER A 167 9.31 -2.83 23.44
CA SER A 167 9.28 -1.51 22.81
C SER A 167 7.87 -0.92 22.82
N ALA A 168 7.79 0.37 23.13
CA ALA A 168 6.60 1.16 22.91
C ALA A 168 6.62 1.74 21.50
N GLY A 169 5.49 1.66 20.78
CA GLY A 169 5.39 2.19 19.42
C GLY A 169 4.04 2.84 19.20
N ARG A 170 4.04 4.14 18.85
CA ARG A 170 2.82 4.94 18.67
C ARG A 170 1.77 4.30 17.76
N VAL A 171 2.20 3.62 16.70
CA VAL A 171 1.31 2.94 15.73
C VAL A 171 1.21 1.43 16.02
N GLN A 172 2.28 0.82 16.53
CA GLN A 172 2.31 -0.62 16.83
C GLN A 172 1.38 -0.98 17.99
N SER A 173 1.34 -0.15 19.05
CA SER A 173 0.52 -0.41 20.23
C SER A 173 -0.99 -0.38 19.93
N PRO A 174 -1.55 0.61 19.19
CA PRO A 174 -2.95 0.54 18.75
C PRO A 174 -3.25 -0.64 17.83
N ALA A 175 -2.34 -1.01 16.92
CA ALA A 175 -2.53 -2.17 16.06
C ALA A 175 -2.60 -3.48 16.86
N LEU A 176 -1.71 -3.65 17.85
CA LEU A 176 -1.75 -4.77 18.78
C LEU A 176 -3.04 -4.75 19.61
N ARG A 177 -3.48 -3.57 20.06
CA ARG A 177 -4.74 -3.41 20.79
C ARG A 177 -5.93 -3.93 19.98
N MET A 178 -6.01 -3.65 18.68
CA MET A 178 -7.10 -4.16 17.83
C MET A 178 -7.14 -5.69 17.79
N ILE A 179 -5.98 -6.34 17.80
CA ILE A 179 -5.88 -7.82 17.84
C ILE A 179 -6.35 -8.34 19.21
N VAL A 180 -5.88 -7.72 20.30
CA VAL A 180 -6.26 -8.09 21.66
C VAL A 180 -7.75 -7.89 21.91
N GLU A 181 -8.35 -6.80 21.42
CA GLU A 181 -9.78 -6.55 21.52
C GLU A 181 -10.59 -7.62 20.78
N ARG A 182 -10.18 -8.01 19.57
CA ARG A 182 -10.80 -9.12 18.84
C ARG A 182 -10.65 -10.45 19.59
N GLU A 183 -9.49 -10.73 20.17
CA GLU A 183 -9.29 -11.98 20.93
C GLU A 183 -10.23 -12.03 22.14
N ARG A 184 -10.37 -10.92 22.88
CA ARG A 184 -11.31 -10.82 24.00
C ARG A 184 -12.77 -10.97 23.56
N GLU A 185 -13.15 -10.47 22.39
CA GLU A 185 -14.48 -10.72 21.80
C GLU A 185 -14.70 -12.21 21.54
N ILE A 186 -13.67 -12.93 21.08
CA ILE A 186 -13.72 -14.38 20.83
C ILE A 186 -13.79 -15.15 22.16
N GLU A 187 -12.98 -14.80 23.15
CA GLU A 187 -12.99 -15.45 24.48
C GLU A 187 -14.32 -15.23 25.22
N ALA A 188 -14.94 -14.07 25.04
CA ALA A 188 -16.24 -13.74 25.63
C ALA A 188 -17.43 -14.28 24.80
N PHE A 189 -17.18 -14.91 23.65
CA PHE A 189 -18.24 -15.41 22.78
C PHE A 189 -18.87 -16.68 23.36
N ASN A 190 -20.12 -16.57 23.80
CA ASN A 190 -20.92 -17.71 24.21
C ASN A 190 -21.64 -18.29 22.98
N SER A 191 -21.22 -19.49 22.55
CA SER A 191 -21.85 -20.16 21.42
C SER A 191 -23.25 -20.63 21.79
N GLU A 192 -24.23 -20.32 20.95
CA GLU A 192 -25.62 -20.76 21.08
C GLU A 192 -25.99 -21.70 19.92
N GLU A 193 -26.62 -22.82 20.25
CA GLU A 193 -27.10 -23.80 19.27
C GLU A 193 -28.27 -23.23 18.46
N TYR A 194 -28.22 -23.41 17.14
CA TYR A 194 -29.37 -23.18 16.28
C TYR A 194 -29.32 -24.08 15.05
N TRP A 195 -30.49 -24.35 14.49
CA TRP A 195 -30.65 -25.23 13.34
C TRP A 195 -31.30 -24.49 12.16
N ASP A 196 -30.86 -24.84 10.96
CA ASP A 196 -31.53 -24.51 9.70
C ASP A 196 -32.15 -25.80 9.15
N ILE A 197 -33.36 -25.71 8.60
CA ILE A 197 -34.00 -26.84 7.90
C ILE A 197 -33.75 -26.69 6.40
N ALA A 198 -33.11 -27.70 5.81
CA ALA A 198 -32.87 -27.81 4.38
C ALA A 198 -33.63 -29.02 3.81
N ALA A 199 -33.96 -28.98 2.51
CA ALA A 199 -34.60 -30.06 1.78
C ALA A 199 -33.83 -30.34 0.48
N ALA A 200 -33.67 -31.61 0.13
CA ALA A 200 -33.31 -31.99 -1.24
C ALA A 200 -34.59 -31.99 -2.09
N ILE A 201 -34.64 -31.15 -3.12
CA ILE A 201 -35.81 -30.99 -3.98
C ILE A 201 -35.46 -31.49 -5.38
N SER A 202 -36.37 -32.23 -6.01
CA SER A 202 -36.22 -32.69 -7.39
C SER A 202 -37.35 -32.16 -8.26
N HIS A 203 -37.01 -31.60 -9.43
CA HIS A 203 -37.97 -31.19 -10.44
C HIS A 203 -37.40 -31.46 -11.83
N GLY A 204 -38.15 -32.17 -12.69
CA GLY A 204 -37.71 -32.48 -14.06
C GLY A 204 -36.40 -33.27 -14.13
N GLY A 205 -36.12 -34.11 -13.12
CA GLY A 205 -34.87 -34.88 -13.03
C GLY A 205 -33.65 -34.08 -12.55
N GLN A 206 -33.82 -32.81 -12.19
CA GLN A 206 -32.76 -31.99 -11.59
C GLN A 206 -32.96 -31.86 -10.08
N GLU A 207 -31.91 -32.13 -9.32
CA GLU A 207 -31.89 -31.97 -7.88
C GLU A 207 -31.26 -30.64 -7.47
N PHE A 208 -31.84 -29.98 -6.47
CA PHE A 208 -31.32 -28.75 -5.91
C PHE A 208 -31.70 -28.61 -4.42
N PRO A 209 -30.89 -27.90 -3.61
CA PRO A 209 -31.20 -27.67 -2.21
C PRO A 209 -32.27 -26.58 -2.05
N GLY A 210 -33.24 -26.85 -1.21
CA GLY A 210 -34.14 -25.87 -0.62
C GLY A 210 -33.75 -25.54 0.81
N LYS A 211 -34.02 -24.31 1.24
CA LYS A 211 -33.92 -23.89 2.64
C LYS A 211 -35.28 -23.40 3.11
N LEU A 212 -35.72 -23.83 4.29
CA LEU A 212 -36.96 -23.35 4.89
C LEU A 212 -36.83 -21.86 5.24
N THR A 213 -37.68 -21.03 4.63
CA THR A 213 -37.69 -19.58 4.84
C THR A 213 -38.90 -19.08 5.63
N ILE A 214 -39.96 -19.89 5.72
CA ILE A 214 -41.19 -19.59 6.47
C ILE A 214 -41.65 -20.87 7.15
N TYR A 215 -41.95 -20.80 8.45
CA TYR A 215 -42.52 -21.90 9.23
C TYR A 215 -43.68 -21.35 10.08
N ALA A 216 -44.83 -22.03 10.08
CA ALA A 216 -46.03 -21.61 10.82
C ALA A 216 -46.44 -20.13 10.57
N GLY A 217 -46.25 -19.61 9.35
CA GLY A 217 -46.58 -18.23 8.98
C GLY A 217 -45.52 -17.19 9.32
N GLU A 218 -44.43 -17.57 9.99
CA GLU A 218 -43.34 -16.67 10.36
C GLU A 218 -42.08 -16.91 9.55
N LYS A 219 -41.38 -15.83 9.21
CA LYS A 219 -40.09 -15.92 8.51
C LYS A 219 -39.04 -16.53 9.44
N THR A 220 -38.39 -17.60 8.99
CA THR A 220 -37.28 -18.21 9.72
C THR A 220 -36.08 -17.25 9.77
N LYS A 221 -35.44 -17.18 10.94
CA LYS A 221 -34.27 -16.36 11.24
C LYS A 221 -33.26 -17.23 12.00
N LYS A 222 -32.07 -16.66 12.25
CA LYS A 222 -31.14 -17.26 13.20
C LYS A 222 -31.87 -17.46 14.55
N PHE A 223 -31.73 -18.64 15.15
CA PHE A 223 -32.42 -19.06 16.39
C PHE A 223 -33.93 -19.30 16.28
N SER A 224 -34.50 -19.43 15.07
CA SER A 224 -35.89 -19.95 14.93
C SER A 224 -36.04 -21.39 15.39
N PHE A 225 -34.95 -22.18 15.33
CA PHE A 225 -34.88 -23.52 15.88
C PHE A 225 -33.62 -23.61 16.74
N THR A 226 -33.76 -23.89 18.03
CA THR A 226 -32.67 -23.82 19.01
C THR A 226 -32.26 -25.17 19.58
N ASN A 227 -32.97 -26.25 19.21
CA ASN A 227 -32.67 -27.61 19.64
C ASN A 227 -33.13 -28.64 18.60
N ALA A 228 -32.55 -29.85 18.70
CA ALA A 228 -32.83 -30.95 17.79
C ALA A 228 -34.30 -31.43 17.83
N ALA A 229 -34.92 -31.49 19.01
CA ALA A 229 -36.26 -32.03 19.17
C ALA A 229 -37.32 -31.19 18.42
N ASP A 230 -37.30 -29.87 18.62
CA ASP A 230 -38.19 -28.94 17.93
C ASP A 230 -37.92 -28.91 16.41
N THR A 231 -36.65 -29.03 16.02
CA THR A 231 -36.25 -29.11 14.61
C THR A 231 -36.81 -30.36 13.94
N HIS A 232 -36.70 -31.53 14.60
CA HIS A 232 -37.24 -32.78 14.09
C HIS A 232 -38.77 -32.77 14.03
N ALA A 233 -39.43 -32.23 15.05
CA ALA A 233 -40.88 -32.07 15.04
C ALA A 233 -41.35 -31.19 13.88
N ALA A 234 -40.63 -30.09 13.60
CA ALA A 234 -40.92 -29.22 12.45
C ALA A 234 -40.70 -29.93 11.11
N ILE A 235 -39.63 -30.73 10.98
CA ILE A 235 -39.36 -31.55 9.79
C ILE A 235 -40.49 -32.56 9.56
N ASP A 236 -40.94 -33.24 10.60
CA ASP A 236 -41.98 -34.26 10.50
C ASP A 236 -43.33 -33.63 10.13
N ALA A 237 -43.67 -32.47 10.73
CA ALA A 237 -44.84 -31.69 10.35
C ALA A 237 -44.79 -31.25 8.88
N LEU A 238 -43.64 -30.79 8.39
CA LEU A 238 -43.44 -30.39 6.99
C LEU A 238 -43.57 -31.58 6.04
N LYS A 239 -42.98 -32.73 6.37
CA LYS A 239 -43.10 -33.97 5.57
C LYS A 239 -44.54 -34.45 5.50
N ALA A 240 -45.25 -34.45 6.64
CA ALA A 240 -46.65 -34.83 6.71
C ALA A 240 -47.54 -33.91 5.88
N ALA A 241 -47.29 -32.59 5.92
CA ALA A 241 -48.03 -31.61 5.12
C ALA A 241 -47.71 -31.69 3.62
N ALA A 242 -46.45 -31.93 3.25
CA ALA A 242 -46.03 -31.99 1.85
C ALA A 242 -46.37 -33.32 1.16
N GLN A 243 -46.45 -34.43 1.91
CA GLN A 243 -46.69 -35.78 1.35
C GLN A 243 -45.73 -36.13 0.20
N GLY A 244 -44.47 -35.70 0.31
CA GLY A 244 -43.44 -35.93 -0.71
C GLY A 244 -43.51 -34.99 -1.92
N VAL A 245 -44.45 -34.04 -1.96
CA VAL A 245 -44.60 -33.07 -3.07
C VAL A 245 -44.60 -31.64 -2.54
N LEU A 246 -43.73 -30.81 -3.10
CA LEU A 246 -43.70 -29.36 -2.82
C LEU A 246 -44.31 -28.60 -3.99
N THR A 247 -45.09 -27.57 -3.69
CA THR A 247 -45.66 -26.68 -4.71
C THR A 247 -44.83 -25.42 -4.83
N VAL A 248 -44.47 -25.05 -6.06
CA VAL A 248 -43.78 -23.77 -6.33
C VAL A 248 -44.80 -22.63 -6.17
N ALA A 249 -44.65 -21.83 -5.12
CA ALA A 249 -45.53 -20.70 -4.85
C ALA A 249 -45.18 -19.46 -5.71
N GLU A 250 -43.89 -19.22 -5.97
CA GLU A 250 -43.40 -18.04 -6.68
C GLU A 250 -42.09 -18.36 -7.42
N VAL A 251 -41.91 -17.78 -8.61
CA VAL A 251 -40.62 -17.74 -9.32
C VAL A 251 -40.28 -16.29 -9.66
N ALA A 252 -39.26 -15.76 -9.00
CA ALA A 252 -38.76 -14.41 -9.23
C ALA A 252 -37.44 -14.42 -10.01
N LYS A 253 -37.38 -13.69 -11.12
CA LYS A 253 -36.16 -13.47 -11.90
C LYS A 253 -35.73 -12.00 -11.78
N LYS A 254 -34.50 -11.77 -11.35
CA LYS A 254 -33.93 -10.43 -11.22
C LYS A 254 -32.57 -10.36 -11.90
N ASP A 255 -32.43 -9.41 -12.82
CA ASP A 255 -31.15 -9.10 -13.42
C ASP A 255 -30.27 -8.36 -12.41
N SER A 256 -29.03 -8.82 -12.25
CA SER A 256 -28.03 -8.16 -11.41
C SER A 256 -26.84 -7.71 -12.25
N LYS A 257 -26.32 -6.52 -11.94
CA LYS A 257 -25.13 -5.96 -12.58
C LYS A 257 -24.04 -5.79 -11.53
N ARG A 258 -22.83 -6.27 -11.83
CA ARG A 258 -21.66 -6.08 -10.98
C ARG A 258 -20.66 -5.18 -11.69
N ASN A 259 -20.30 -4.07 -11.06
CA ASN A 259 -19.25 -3.19 -11.56
C ASN A 259 -17.86 -3.76 -11.22
N PRO A 260 -16.85 -3.54 -12.10
CA PRO A 260 -15.47 -3.89 -11.80
C PRO A 260 -14.92 -3.07 -10.63
N ALA A 261 -14.02 -3.69 -9.86
CA ALA A 261 -13.30 -3.02 -8.77
C ALA A 261 -12.43 -1.86 -9.30
N PRO A 262 -12.13 -0.84 -8.48
CA PRO A 262 -11.16 0.19 -8.85
C PRO A 262 -9.75 -0.39 -9.04
N PRO A 263 -8.85 0.35 -9.71
CA PRO A 263 -7.42 0.07 -9.72
C PRO A 263 -6.83 -0.07 -8.31
N PHE A 264 -5.68 -0.74 -8.21
CA PHE A 264 -5.07 -1.01 -6.91
C PHE A 264 -4.49 0.25 -6.27
N THR A 265 -4.79 0.41 -4.98
CA THR A 265 -4.01 1.18 -4.01
C THR A 265 -3.05 0.24 -3.27
N THR A 266 -2.18 0.78 -2.42
CA THR A 266 -1.30 -0.02 -1.55
C THR A 266 -2.08 -1.03 -0.71
N SER A 267 -3.17 -0.58 -0.07
CA SER A 267 -3.95 -1.44 0.85
C SER A 267 -4.73 -2.52 0.10
N THR A 268 -5.36 -2.17 -1.02
CA THR A 268 -6.16 -3.11 -1.81
C THR A 268 -5.28 -4.13 -2.54
N MET A 269 -4.08 -3.73 -2.98
CA MET A 269 -3.06 -4.66 -3.50
C MET A 269 -2.63 -5.65 -2.41
N GLN A 270 -2.32 -5.18 -1.20
CA GLN A 270 -1.90 -6.05 -0.09
C GLN A 270 -3.01 -7.05 0.30
N GLN A 271 -4.25 -6.59 0.40
CA GLN A 271 -5.40 -7.46 0.69
C GLN A 271 -5.62 -8.50 -0.42
N ALA A 272 -5.57 -8.07 -1.68
CA ALA A 272 -5.74 -9.00 -2.81
C ALA A 272 -4.61 -10.03 -2.88
N ALA A 273 -3.35 -9.63 -2.62
CA ALA A 273 -2.21 -10.53 -2.59
C ALA A 273 -2.29 -11.52 -1.41
N ALA A 274 -2.75 -11.10 -0.24
CA ALA A 274 -2.99 -11.99 0.88
C ALA A 274 -4.08 -13.04 0.57
N ASN A 275 -5.20 -12.59 0.00
CA ASN A 275 -6.35 -13.47 -0.27
C ASN A 275 -6.15 -14.41 -1.46
N LYS A 276 -5.43 -13.97 -2.50
CA LYS A 276 -5.28 -14.73 -3.76
C LYS A 276 -3.94 -15.44 -3.90
N LEU A 277 -2.87 -14.87 -3.34
CA LEU A 277 -1.50 -15.38 -3.51
C LEU A 277 -0.88 -15.85 -2.18
N HIS A 278 -1.60 -15.69 -1.06
CA HIS A 278 -1.10 -16.00 0.30
C HIS A 278 0.19 -15.25 0.64
N PHE A 279 0.36 -14.03 0.12
CA PHE A 279 1.52 -13.19 0.44
C PHE A 279 1.19 -12.27 1.62
N GLY A 280 1.95 -12.38 2.70
CA GLY A 280 1.94 -11.38 3.77
C GLY A 280 2.40 -10.00 3.27
N ALA A 281 1.98 -8.94 3.95
CA ALA A 281 2.21 -7.54 3.52
C ALA A 281 3.68 -7.24 3.16
N GLN A 282 4.64 -7.73 3.97
CA GLN A 282 6.07 -7.54 3.70
C GLN A 282 6.53 -8.19 2.40
N LYS A 283 6.05 -9.41 2.09
CA LYS A 283 6.39 -10.10 0.84
C LYS A 283 5.80 -9.35 -0.35
N THR A 284 4.54 -8.93 -0.26
CA THR A 284 3.87 -8.14 -1.31
C THR A 284 4.62 -6.85 -1.62
N MET A 285 4.96 -6.06 -0.60
CA MET A 285 5.67 -4.79 -0.82
C MET A 285 7.08 -4.98 -1.38
N ARG A 286 7.80 -6.04 -0.97
CA ARG A 286 9.13 -6.36 -1.51
C ARG A 286 9.06 -6.76 -2.98
N VAL A 287 8.05 -7.51 -3.40
CA VAL A 287 7.84 -7.86 -4.82
C VAL A 287 7.44 -6.62 -5.61
N ALA A 288 6.49 -5.82 -5.11
CA ALA A 288 6.06 -4.60 -5.76
C ALA A 288 7.21 -3.58 -5.93
N GLN A 289 8.07 -3.43 -4.91
CA GLN A 289 9.29 -2.60 -5.02
C GLN A 289 10.16 -3.06 -6.20
N ARG A 290 10.43 -4.37 -6.32
CA ARG A 290 11.25 -4.89 -7.42
C ARG A 290 10.61 -4.65 -8.78
N LEU A 291 9.30 -4.81 -8.88
CA LEU A 291 8.55 -4.53 -10.11
C LEU A 291 8.62 -3.05 -10.49
N TYR A 292 8.47 -2.15 -9.52
CA TYR A 292 8.59 -0.71 -9.73
C TYR A 292 10.00 -0.31 -10.17
N GLU A 293 11.04 -0.79 -9.47
CA GLU A 293 12.45 -0.48 -9.79
C GLU A 293 12.92 -1.04 -11.14
N ALA A 294 12.29 -2.13 -11.59
CA ALA A 294 12.48 -2.69 -12.92
C ALA A 294 11.62 -2.00 -14.00
N GLY A 295 10.74 -1.07 -13.61
CA GLY A 295 9.90 -0.30 -14.52
C GLY A 295 8.68 -1.07 -15.05
N HIS A 296 8.17 -2.07 -14.31
CA HIS A 296 7.00 -2.87 -14.69
C HIS A 296 5.68 -2.33 -14.16
N ILE A 297 5.70 -1.61 -13.04
CA ILE A 297 4.51 -1.01 -12.43
C ILE A 297 4.79 0.44 -12.04
N THR A 298 3.72 1.21 -11.88
CA THR A 298 3.76 2.53 -11.22
C THR A 298 4.10 2.40 -9.73
N TYR A 299 4.35 3.54 -9.08
CA TYR A 299 4.77 3.59 -7.68
C TYR A 299 3.79 2.88 -6.75
N MET A 300 4.29 1.91 -5.98
CA MET A 300 3.47 0.99 -5.19
C MET A 300 3.03 1.52 -3.81
N ARG A 301 3.44 2.73 -3.43
CA ARG A 301 3.00 3.40 -2.19
C ARG A 301 2.09 4.57 -2.55
N THR A 302 0.86 4.22 -2.89
CA THR A 302 -0.20 5.14 -3.30
C THR A 302 -1.50 4.79 -2.61
N ASP A 303 -2.29 5.80 -2.28
CA ASP A 303 -3.69 5.67 -1.88
C ASP A 303 -4.66 6.14 -2.98
N SER A 304 -4.11 6.51 -4.14
CA SER A 304 -4.86 6.96 -5.30
C SER A 304 -5.38 5.78 -6.13
N VAL A 305 -6.58 5.94 -6.66
CA VAL A 305 -7.19 5.05 -7.66
C VAL A 305 -7.23 5.70 -9.05
N ASN A 306 -6.61 6.88 -9.19
CA ASN A 306 -6.56 7.62 -10.44
C ASN A 306 -5.69 6.90 -11.47
N LEU A 307 -6.03 7.05 -12.75
CA LEU A 307 -5.24 6.58 -13.88
C LEU A 307 -4.99 7.75 -14.84
N ALA A 308 -3.75 7.88 -15.32
CA ALA A 308 -3.40 8.83 -16.35
C ALA A 308 -4.19 8.55 -17.64
N GLN A 309 -4.52 9.61 -18.39
CA GLN A 309 -5.32 9.47 -19.60
C GLN A 309 -4.65 8.57 -20.64
N GLU A 310 -3.31 8.61 -20.74
CA GLU A 310 -2.52 7.74 -21.61
C GLU A 310 -2.67 6.26 -21.20
N ALA A 311 -2.63 5.96 -19.89
CA ALA A 311 -2.81 4.62 -19.37
C ALA A 311 -4.22 4.09 -19.63
N ILE A 312 -5.25 4.93 -19.45
CA ILE A 312 -6.64 4.59 -19.77
C ILE A 312 -6.77 4.22 -21.26
N SER A 313 -6.20 5.04 -22.15
CA SER A 313 -6.23 4.78 -23.58
C SER A 313 -5.52 3.47 -23.94
N ALA A 314 -4.32 3.23 -23.38
CA ALA A 314 -3.56 2.01 -23.62
C ALA A 314 -4.30 0.74 -23.12
N ILE A 315 -4.85 0.77 -21.91
CA ILE A 315 -5.64 -0.33 -21.34
C ILE A 315 -6.88 -0.62 -22.21
N ARG A 316 -7.59 0.42 -22.66
CA ARG A 316 -8.78 0.26 -23.51
C ARG A 316 -8.43 -0.39 -24.85
N THR A 317 -7.34 0.04 -25.48
CA THR A 317 -6.83 -0.58 -26.72
C THR A 317 -6.49 -2.05 -26.49
N TRP A 318 -5.78 -2.37 -25.42
CA TRP A 318 -5.42 -3.74 -25.09
C TRP A 318 -6.65 -4.62 -24.81
N VAL A 319 -7.63 -4.13 -24.04
CA VAL A 319 -8.90 -4.86 -23.79
C VAL A 319 -9.65 -5.12 -25.10
N SER A 320 -9.71 -4.13 -26.00
CA SER A 320 -10.36 -4.29 -27.30
C SER A 320 -9.67 -5.34 -28.16
N GLN A 321 -8.33 -5.40 -28.13
CA GLN A 321 -7.55 -6.37 -28.91
C GLN A 321 -7.64 -7.79 -28.34
N GLN A 322 -7.62 -7.94 -27.01
CA GLN A 322 -7.59 -9.25 -26.36
C GLN A 322 -8.97 -9.88 -26.17
N TYR A 323 -9.99 -9.07 -25.86
CA TYR A 323 -11.33 -9.57 -25.50
C TYR A 323 -12.43 -9.10 -26.46
N GLY A 324 -12.16 -8.12 -27.32
CA GLY A 324 -13.14 -7.59 -28.27
C GLY A 324 -14.05 -6.50 -27.70
N ALA A 325 -14.86 -5.88 -28.59
CA ALA A 325 -15.66 -4.71 -28.28
C ALA A 325 -16.70 -4.92 -27.15
N ASN A 326 -17.27 -6.13 -27.04
CA ASN A 326 -18.28 -6.45 -26.02
C ASN A 326 -17.74 -6.39 -24.58
N TYR A 327 -16.42 -6.45 -24.40
CA TYR A 327 -15.76 -6.35 -23.09
C TYR A 327 -15.22 -4.93 -22.81
N LEU A 328 -15.29 -4.03 -23.79
CA LEU A 328 -14.84 -2.65 -23.64
C LEU A 328 -16.04 -1.74 -23.31
N PRO A 329 -16.08 -1.09 -22.14
CA PRO A 329 -17.13 -0.12 -21.85
C PRO A 329 -17.12 1.05 -22.85
N ASP A 330 -18.30 1.50 -23.29
CA ASP A 330 -18.44 2.61 -24.26
C ASP A 330 -17.65 3.85 -23.85
N LYS A 331 -17.70 4.19 -22.56
CA LYS A 331 -16.99 5.33 -21.97
C LYS A 331 -15.86 4.87 -21.04
N PRO A 332 -14.74 5.62 -20.98
CA PRO A 332 -13.72 5.40 -19.97
C PRO A 332 -14.29 5.45 -18.55
N ARG A 333 -13.80 4.57 -17.68
CA ARG A 333 -14.18 4.54 -16.26
C ARG A 333 -13.15 5.30 -15.45
N TYR A 334 -13.61 6.35 -14.77
CA TYR A 334 -12.81 7.12 -13.83
C TYR A 334 -13.21 6.77 -12.41
N TYR A 335 -12.20 6.56 -11.56
CA TYR A 335 -12.39 6.28 -10.14
C TYR A 335 -11.89 7.47 -9.33
N LYS A 336 -12.62 7.88 -8.30
CA LYS A 336 -12.24 8.99 -7.43
C LYS A 336 -11.68 8.46 -6.11
N THR A 337 -10.54 8.99 -5.72
CA THR A 337 -9.93 8.74 -4.41
C THR A 337 -10.81 9.37 -3.33
N LYS A 338 -11.15 8.61 -2.27
CA LYS A 338 -12.02 9.08 -1.17
C LYS A 338 -11.25 9.67 0.01
N ALA A 339 -9.93 9.49 0.05
CA ALA A 339 -9.12 9.93 1.18
C ALA A 339 -8.87 11.45 1.12
N LYS A 340 -9.23 12.17 2.18
CA LYS A 340 -9.08 13.64 2.30
C LYS A 340 -7.62 14.14 2.28
N ASN A 341 -6.67 13.28 2.65
CA ASN A 341 -5.23 13.59 2.71
C ASN A 341 -4.43 12.76 1.69
N ALA A 342 -5.09 12.27 0.63
CA ALA A 342 -4.37 11.58 -0.42
C ALA A 342 -3.34 12.51 -1.02
N GLN A 343 -2.13 12.00 -1.23
CA GLN A 343 -1.17 12.68 -2.09
C GLN A 343 -1.72 12.53 -3.52
N GLU A 344 -2.64 13.43 -3.91
CA GLU A 344 -3.38 13.40 -5.19
C GLU A 344 -2.46 13.42 -6.42
N ALA A 345 -1.16 13.67 -6.23
CA ALA A 345 -0.13 13.56 -7.26
C ALA A 345 0.19 12.12 -7.69
N HIS A 346 -0.28 11.08 -6.97
CA HIS A 346 0.01 9.70 -7.31
C HIS A 346 -1.05 9.06 -8.21
N GLU A 347 -0.60 8.22 -9.12
CA GLU A 347 -1.43 7.30 -9.88
C GLU A 347 -1.70 6.03 -9.05
N ALA A 348 -2.71 5.24 -9.45
CA ALA A 348 -2.93 3.90 -8.94
C ALA A 348 -1.77 2.96 -9.31
N ILE A 349 -1.67 1.83 -8.59
CA ILE A 349 -0.76 0.75 -8.92
C ILE A 349 -1.29 0.03 -10.17
N ARG A 350 -0.57 0.17 -11.28
CA ARG A 350 -0.89 -0.43 -12.58
C ARG A 350 0.39 -0.83 -13.34
N PRO A 351 0.29 -1.69 -14.37
CA PRO A 351 1.39 -1.90 -15.30
C PRO A 351 1.82 -0.60 -15.98
N THR A 352 3.11 -0.42 -16.19
CA THR A 352 3.68 0.66 -17.03
C THR A 352 3.44 0.39 -18.52
N ASP A 353 3.38 -0.88 -18.90
CA ASP A 353 3.09 -1.36 -20.25
C ASP A 353 2.10 -2.53 -20.15
N CYS A 354 0.94 -2.39 -20.78
CA CYS A 354 -0.12 -3.41 -20.74
C CYS A 354 0.09 -4.54 -21.75
N GLY A 355 0.98 -4.37 -22.73
CA GLY A 355 1.23 -5.35 -23.79
C GLY A 355 2.31 -6.38 -23.47
N ARG A 356 2.92 -6.32 -22.27
CA ARG A 356 4.06 -7.14 -21.86
C ARG A 356 3.72 -8.28 -20.91
#